data_AF-A0A1A9RJG0-F1
#
_entry.id   AF-A0A1A9RJG0-F1
#
_cell.length_a   1.000
_cell.length_b   1.000
_cell.length_c   1.000
_cell.angle_alpha   90.00
_cell.angle_beta   90.00
_cell.angle_gamma   90.00
#
_symmetry.space_group_name_H-M   'P 1'
#
loop_
_entity.id
_entity.type
_entity.pdbx_description
1 polymer ?
#
loop_
_entity_poly.entity_id
_entity_poly.type
_entity_poly.pdbx_seq_one_letter_code
_entity_poly.pdbx_strand_id
1 'polypeptide(L)'
;MAEWRKRYEPAKARFDQLCQNAGEKIYRTADNVDGILLLKVRGDDEKYQDNSYNPLKDQMWEDAALESEAAGENYIERFLPVLSRVSCDYVDVLQKNGSWVRYSTRWENERWVRDKQPNPNSRARYAVTYENDISWENRKHWIAGTTIKIIDTKTNELMAEKTMYAFVPELGYSKFEQNPNPWGRGMRCPDENSYEQKTVIFVSKVLIPPTRP
;
A
#
# COMPACT_ATOMS: atom_id res chain seq x y z
N MET A 1 -32.12 10.76 11.08
CA MET A 1 -31.14 10.88 12.18
C MET A 1 -31.08 9.64 13.08
N ALA A 2 -32.18 9.20 13.70
CA ALA A 2 -32.15 8.04 14.61
C ALA A 2 -31.75 6.72 13.91
N GLU A 3 -32.22 6.46 12.69
CA GLU A 3 -31.87 5.25 11.94
C GLU A 3 -30.40 5.23 11.48
N TRP A 4 -29.87 6.36 11.02
CA TRP A 4 -28.46 6.48 10.67
C TRP A 4 -27.57 6.21 11.87
N ARG A 5 -27.89 6.77 13.05
CA ARG A 5 -27.14 6.51 14.28
C ARG A 5 -27.10 5.02 14.64
N LYS A 6 -28.22 4.30 14.47
CA LYS A 6 -28.25 2.84 14.71
C LYS A 6 -27.27 2.05 13.85
N ARG A 7 -26.90 2.54 12.66
CA ARG A 7 -25.92 1.92 11.77
C ARG A 7 -24.50 2.47 11.99
N TYR A 8 -24.39 3.77 12.26
CA TYR A 8 -23.12 4.46 12.45
C TYR A 8 -22.43 4.08 13.76
N GLU A 9 -23.12 4.12 14.89
CA GLU A 9 -22.52 3.83 16.21
C GLU A 9 -21.80 2.47 16.27
N PRO A 10 -22.40 1.35 15.83
CA PRO A 10 -21.69 0.07 15.83
C PRO A 10 -20.54 0.04 14.82
N ALA A 11 -20.66 0.73 13.67
CA ALA A 11 -19.57 0.83 12.70
C ALA A 11 -18.38 1.61 13.27
N LYS A 12 -18.64 2.75 13.91
CA LYS A 12 -17.63 3.59 14.55
C LYS A 12 -16.96 2.87 15.72
N ALA A 13 -17.74 2.22 16.60
CA ALA A 13 -17.18 1.45 17.72
C ALA A 13 -16.25 0.33 17.23
N ARG A 14 -16.63 -0.36 16.15
CA ARG A 14 -15.78 -1.38 15.53
C ARG A 14 -14.50 -0.79 14.93
N PHE A 15 -14.60 0.32 14.20
CA PHE A 15 -13.42 1.02 13.68
C PHE A 15 -12.47 1.46 14.81
N ASP A 16 -13.02 1.99 15.90
CA ASP A 16 -12.25 2.41 17.07
C ASP A 16 -11.55 1.24 17.75
N GLN A 17 -12.21 0.08 17.83
CA GLN A 17 -11.60 -1.14 18.36
C GLN A 17 -10.43 -1.61 17.48
N LEU A 18 -10.60 -1.61 16.15
CA LEU A 18 -9.52 -1.97 15.21
C LEU A 18 -8.35 -1.00 15.30
N CYS A 19 -8.65 0.29 15.44
CA CYS A 19 -7.68 1.38 15.57
C CYS A 19 -6.72 1.20 16.76
N GLN A 20 -7.14 0.54 17.84
CA GLN A 20 -6.31 0.36 19.04
C GLN A 20 -5.00 -0.39 18.77
N ASN A 21 -4.98 -1.24 17.74
CA ASN A 21 -3.80 -2.03 17.37
C ASN A 21 -3.20 -1.63 16.01
N ALA A 22 -3.68 -0.53 15.42
CA ALA A 22 -3.17 0.02 14.17
C ALA A 22 -1.83 0.75 14.39
N GLY A 23 -1.13 1.04 13.31
CA GLY A 23 0.16 1.72 13.31
C GLY A 23 1.33 0.81 12.99
N GLU A 24 2.52 1.36 13.15
CA GLU A 24 3.80 0.73 12.82
C GLU A 24 4.31 -0.11 13.99
N LYS A 25 4.80 -1.31 13.68
CA LYS A 25 5.57 -2.16 14.58
C LYS A 25 6.87 -2.54 13.87
N ILE A 26 7.99 -2.03 14.37
CA ILE A 26 9.32 -2.27 13.80
C ILE A 26 10.08 -3.15 14.79
N TYR A 27 10.35 -4.39 14.39
CA TYR A 27 11.07 -5.38 15.21
C TYR A 27 12.57 -5.37 14.89
N ARG A 28 12.91 -5.14 13.62
CA ARG A 28 14.30 -5.04 13.12
C ARG A 28 14.37 -4.07 11.95
N THR A 29 15.55 -3.51 11.74
CA THR A 29 15.89 -2.69 10.57
C THR A 29 17.08 -3.29 9.82
N ALA A 30 17.31 -2.84 8.59
CA ALA A 30 18.48 -3.18 7.80
C ALA A 30 19.05 -1.92 7.13
N ASP A 31 20.36 -1.74 7.26
CA ASP A 31 21.11 -0.66 6.61
C ASP A 31 21.72 -1.12 5.27
N ASN A 32 22.07 -0.14 4.43
CA ASN A 32 22.72 -0.34 3.14
C ASN A 32 21.92 -1.27 2.22
N VAL A 33 20.61 -1.00 2.11
CA VAL A 33 19.70 -1.77 1.27
C VAL A 33 19.65 -1.18 -0.14
N ASP A 34 20.31 -1.83 -1.11
CA ASP A 34 20.33 -1.38 -2.50
C ASP A 34 19.00 -1.59 -3.22
N GLY A 35 18.23 -2.60 -2.81
CA GLY A 35 17.01 -3.00 -3.50
C GLY A 35 16.03 -3.74 -2.61
N ILE A 36 14.76 -3.65 -2.97
CA ILE A 36 13.66 -4.38 -2.31
C ILE A 36 12.96 -5.32 -3.28
N LEU A 37 12.25 -6.29 -2.70
CA LEU A 37 11.42 -7.24 -3.42
C LEU A 37 9.94 -6.97 -3.14
N LEU A 38 9.16 -6.55 -4.13
CA LEU A 38 7.70 -6.49 -4.03
C LEU A 38 7.11 -7.86 -4.37
N LEU A 39 6.43 -8.47 -3.39
CA LEU A 39 5.71 -9.73 -3.63
C LEU A 39 4.32 -9.51 -4.24
N LYS A 40 3.77 -8.29 -4.10
CA LYS A 40 2.48 -7.87 -4.62
C LYS A 40 2.56 -6.40 -5.03
N VAL A 41 1.79 -6.02 -6.04
CA VAL A 41 1.65 -4.65 -6.54
C VAL A 41 0.18 -4.25 -6.44
N ARG A 42 -0.10 -3.09 -5.83
CA ARG A 42 -1.47 -2.57 -5.70
C ARG A 42 -2.06 -2.26 -7.07
N GLY A 43 -3.34 -2.58 -7.28
CA GLY A 43 -4.00 -2.39 -8.57
C GLY A 43 -3.49 -3.24 -9.75
N ASP A 44 -2.70 -4.29 -9.50
CA ASP A 44 -2.23 -5.22 -10.55
C ASP A 44 -3.26 -6.33 -10.89
N ASP A 45 -4.45 -6.27 -10.30
CA ASP A 45 -5.50 -7.25 -10.56
C ASP A 45 -6.22 -7.01 -11.88
N GLU A 46 -6.71 -8.08 -12.52
CA GLU A 46 -7.25 -8.01 -13.90
C GLU A 46 -8.46 -7.06 -14.01
N LYS A 47 -9.25 -6.96 -12.95
CA LYS A 47 -10.41 -6.06 -12.89
C LYS A 47 -10.07 -4.59 -13.07
N TYR A 48 -8.83 -4.17 -12.79
CA TYR A 48 -8.39 -2.79 -13.00
C TYR A 48 -8.12 -2.46 -14.48
N GLN A 49 -8.13 -3.48 -15.35
CA GLN A 49 -8.09 -3.29 -16.81
C GLN A 49 -9.48 -3.08 -17.41
N ASP A 50 -10.54 -3.28 -16.64
CA ASP A 50 -11.92 -3.01 -17.07
C ASP A 50 -12.25 -1.52 -16.86
N ASN A 51 -12.39 -0.78 -17.95
CA ASN A 51 -12.74 0.64 -17.94
C ASN A 51 -14.10 0.95 -17.28
N SER A 52 -14.97 -0.06 -17.11
CA SER A 52 -16.26 0.09 -16.44
C SER A 52 -16.17 -0.09 -14.92
N TYR A 53 -15.08 -0.70 -14.42
CA TYR A 53 -14.85 -0.87 -13.00
C TYR A 53 -14.39 0.44 -12.36
N ASN A 54 -15.19 0.94 -11.42
CA ASN A 54 -14.82 2.10 -10.60
C ASN A 54 -14.64 1.64 -9.15
N PRO A 55 -13.40 1.47 -8.67
CA PRO A 55 -13.13 1.01 -7.30
C PRO A 55 -13.58 2.02 -6.24
N LEU A 56 -13.65 3.32 -6.59
CA LEU A 56 -13.94 4.39 -5.62
C LEU A 56 -15.34 4.26 -5.00
N LYS A 57 -16.29 3.61 -5.67
CA LYS A 57 -17.65 3.35 -5.16
C LYS A 57 -17.87 1.91 -4.66
N ASP A 58 -16.89 1.05 -4.83
CA ASP A 58 -17.01 -0.37 -4.52
C ASP A 58 -16.76 -0.60 -3.02
N GLN A 59 -17.80 -1.06 -2.31
CA GLN A 59 -17.70 -1.40 -0.89
C GLN A 59 -16.63 -2.48 -0.64
N MET A 60 -16.41 -3.36 -1.62
CA MET A 60 -15.46 -4.47 -1.54
C MET A 60 -14.09 -4.14 -2.14
N TRP A 61 -13.81 -2.87 -2.44
CA TRP A 61 -12.50 -2.47 -2.96
C TRP A 61 -11.38 -2.79 -1.96
N GLU A 62 -10.50 -3.70 -2.34
CA GLU A 62 -9.44 -4.27 -1.50
C GLU A 62 -8.42 -3.22 -1.06
N ASP A 63 -8.07 -2.27 -1.92
CA ASP A 63 -7.06 -1.25 -1.63
C ASP A 63 -7.65 0.01 -0.95
N ALA A 64 -8.94 0.00 -0.62
CA ALA A 64 -9.66 1.14 -0.05
C ALA A 64 -9.05 1.73 1.25
N ALA A 65 -8.33 0.91 2.02
CA ALA A 65 -7.65 1.36 3.24
C ALA A 65 -6.55 2.41 2.95
N LEU A 66 -6.03 2.42 1.73
CA LEU A 66 -5.00 3.32 1.21
C LEU A 66 -5.42 3.89 -0.15
N GLU A 67 -6.63 4.46 -0.23
CA GLU A 67 -7.19 4.96 -1.50
C GLU A 67 -6.28 5.91 -2.29
N SER A 68 -5.44 6.70 -1.61
CA SER A 68 -4.52 7.65 -2.24
C SER A 68 -3.16 7.06 -2.65
N GLU A 69 -2.91 5.80 -2.34
CA GLU A 69 -1.67 5.12 -2.71
C GLU A 69 -1.59 4.93 -4.22
N ALA A 70 -0.37 4.96 -4.76
CA ALA A 70 -0.18 4.66 -6.17
C ALA A 70 -0.52 3.19 -6.49
N ALA A 71 -0.82 2.91 -7.75
CA ALA A 71 -1.14 1.58 -8.26
C ALA A 71 -0.28 1.24 -9.50
N GLY A 72 -0.18 -0.05 -9.83
CA GLY A 72 0.54 -0.56 -10.99
C GLY A 72 2.00 -0.11 -11.02
N GLU A 73 2.49 0.29 -12.18
CA GLU A 73 3.87 0.77 -12.33
C GLU A 73 4.15 2.02 -11.48
N ASN A 74 3.17 2.91 -11.30
CA ASN A 74 3.34 4.09 -10.45
C ASN A 74 3.59 3.71 -8.99
N TYR A 75 3.03 2.58 -8.51
CA TYR A 75 3.34 2.05 -7.17
C TYR A 75 4.79 1.62 -7.07
N ILE A 76 5.28 0.87 -8.06
CA ILE A 76 6.68 0.41 -8.13
C ILE A 76 7.63 1.61 -8.16
N GLU A 77 7.32 2.62 -8.96
CA GLU A 77 8.14 3.82 -9.11
C GLU A 77 8.23 4.67 -7.84
N ARG A 78 7.29 4.54 -6.89
CA ARG A 78 7.40 5.23 -5.59
C ARG A 78 8.64 4.78 -4.80
N PHE A 79 9.19 3.61 -5.08
CA PHE A 79 10.38 3.10 -4.40
C PHE A 79 11.69 3.46 -5.14
N LEU A 80 11.60 4.07 -6.32
CA LEU A 80 12.75 4.43 -7.16
C LEU A 80 13.10 5.94 -7.06
N PRO A 81 14.36 6.33 -7.34
CA PRO A 81 14.85 7.70 -7.19
C PRO A 81 14.08 8.78 -7.95
N VAL A 82 13.33 8.39 -8.99
CA VAL A 82 12.57 9.32 -9.85
C VAL A 82 11.46 10.04 -9.09
N LEU A 83 10.78 9.35 -8.17
CA LEU A 83 9.57 9.85 -7.51
C LEU A 83 9.68 9.92 -5.98
N SER A 84 10.77 9.45 -5.39
CA SER A 84 10.98 9.46 -3.95
C SER A 84 12.39 9.91 -3.58
N ARG A 85 12.47 10.75 -2.54
CA ARG A 85 13.74 11.14 -1.91
C ARG A 85 14.34 10.03 -1.04
N VAL A 86 13.55 9.00 -0.73
CA VAL A 86 14.00 7.80 -0.02
C VAL A 86 13.69 6.61 -0.92
N SER A 87 14.73 6.14 -1.61
CA SER A 87 14.58 5.23 -2.73
C SER A 87 15.67 4.17 -2.74
N CYS A 88 15.33 2.99 -3.23
CA CYS A 88 16.28 1.93 -3.55
C CYS A 88 16.79 2.11 -4.97
N ASP A 89 17.96 1.56 -5.30
CA ASP A 89 18.52 1.58 -6.66
C ASP A 89 17.67 0.76 -7.62
N TYR A 90 17.07 -0.32 -7.12
CA TYR A 90 16.19 -1.19 -7.88
C TYR A 90 15.07 -1.80 -7.04
N VAL A 91 14.04 -2.25 -7.73
CA VAL A 91 12.89 -2.94 -7.16
C VAL A 91 12.64 -4.21 -7.97
N ASP A 92 12.78 -5.36 -7.33
CA ASP A 92 12.42 -6.64 -7.92
C ASP A 92 10.93 -6.91 -7.67
N VAL A 93 10.18 -7.35 -8.68
CA VAL A 93 8.74 -7.58 -8.57
C VAL A 93 8.38 -9.00 -8.96
N LEU A 94 7.69 -9.71 -8.06
CA LEU A 94 7.08 -11.01 -8.36
C LEU A 94 5.94 -10.84 -9.35
N GLN A 95 6.06 -11.47 -10.51
CA GLN A 95 4.99 -11.52 -11.50
C GLN A 95 4.03 -12.67 -11.18
N LYS A 96 2.78 -12.58 -11.66
CA LYS A 96 1.76 -13.62 -11.47
C LYS A 96 2.17 -15.00 -12.01
N ASN A 97 2.99 -15.03 -13.06
CA ASN A 97 3.54 -16.26 -13.64
C ASN A 97 4.75 -16.84 -12.87
N GLY A 98 5.11 -16.26 -11.71
CA GLY A 98 6.24 -16.68 -10.88
C GLY A 98 7.61 -16.17 -11.34
N SER A 99 7.68 -15.48 -12.48
CA SER A 99 8.90 -14.79 -12.93
C SER A 99 9.15 -13.51 -12.13
N TRP A 100 10.34 -12.96 -12.27
CA TRP A 100 10.72 -11.73 -11.59
C TRP A 100 11.15 -10.69 -12.61
N VAL A 101 10.78 -9.44 -12.38
CA VAL A 101 11.25 -8.31 -13.19
C VAL A 101 11.88 -7.30 -12.25
N ARG A 102 13.11 -6.90 -12.56
CA ARG A 102 13.81 -5.80 -11.90
C ARG A 102 13.46 -4.49 -12.58
N TYR A 103 12.92 -3.57 -11.81
CA TYR A 103 12.71 -2.19 -12.20
C TYR A 103 13.84 -1.35 -11.62
N SER A 104 14.46 -0.53 -12.45
CA SER A 104 15.49 0.42 -12.01
C SER A 104 15.37 1.71 -12.81
N THR A 105 16.05 2.74 -12.34
CA THR A 105 16.10 4.03 -13.04
C THR A 105 17.54 4.46 -13.17
N ARG A 106 17.93 4.85 -14.37
CA ARG A 106 19.27 5.35 -14.70
C ARG A 106 19.20 6.80 -15.13
N TRP A 107 20.22 7.58 -14.79
CA TRP A 107 20.35 8.96 -15.24
C TRP A 107 21.18 8.97 -16.51
N GLU A 108 20.55 9.27 -17.65
CA GLU A 108 21.18 9.31 -18.97
C GLU A 108 20.74 10.58 -19.70
N ASN A 109 21.67 11.31 -20.32
CA ASN A 109 21.36 12.50 -21.11
C ASN A 109 20.43 13.50 -20.38
N GLU A 110 20.76 13.82 -19.12
CA GLU A 110 20.00 14.75 -18.26
C GLU A 110 18.53 14.36 -18.01
N ARG A 111 18.20 13.08 -18.17
CA ARG A 111 16.87 12.54 -17.85
C ARG A 111 16.96 11.20 -17.14
N TRP A 112 15.93 10.92 -16.34
CA TRP A 112 15.71 9.59 -15.80
C TRP A 112 15.13 8.68 -16.89
N VAL A 113 15.80 7.55 -17.12
CA VAL A 113 15.34 6.47 -18.00
C VAL A 113 14.99 5.28 -17.14
N ARG A 114 13.79 4.72 -17.34
CA ARG A 114 13.32 3.51 -16.67
C ARG A 114 13.87 2.30 -17.40
N ASP A 115 14.36 1.33 -16.65
CA ASP A 115 14.87 0.06 -17.16
C ASP A 115 14.13 -1.12 -16.52
N LYS A 116 13.90 -2.16 -17.33
CA LYS A 116 13.22 -3.39 -16.90
C LYS A 116 14.06 -4.59 -17.32
N GLN A 117 14.61 -5.30 -16.33
CA GLN A 117 15.39 -6.51 -16.56
C GLN A 117 14.58 -7.74 -16.13
N PRO A 118 14.18 -8.63 -17.07
CA PRO A 118 13.55 -9.89 -16.72
C PRO A 118 14.57 -10.84 -16.08
N ASN A 119 14.13 -11.59 -15.07
CA ASN A 119 14.87 -12.65 -14.38
C ASN A 119 16.32 -12.25 -14.00
N PRO A 120 16.50 -11.26 -13.09
CA PRO A 120 17.83 -10.87 -12.63
C PRO A 120 18.57 -12.03 -11.97
N ASN A 121 19.91 -12.05 -12.11
CA ASN A 121 20.77 -13.14 -11.60
C ASN A 121 20.74 -13.30 -10.06
N SER A 122 20.48 -12.21 -9.33
CA SER A 122 20.28 -12.20 -7.89
C SER A 122 19.08 -11.34 -7.56
N ARG A 123 18.34 -11.69 -6.50
CA ARG A 123 17.15 -10.95 -6.06
C ARG A 123 17.46 -10.10 -4.83
N ALA A 124 16.71 -9.02 -4.67
CA ALA A 124 16.67 -8.27 -3.42
C ALA A 124 16.33 -9.20 -2.23
N ARG A 125 17.05 -9.03 -1.12
CA ARG A 125 16.89 -9.86 0.09
C ARG A 125 15.61 -9.53 0.85
N TYR A 126 15.23 -8.27 0.93
CA TYR A 126 14.14 -7.84 1.79
C TYR A 126 12.87 -7.70 0.97
N ALA A 127 11.83 -8.44 1.38
CA ALA A 127 10.55 -8.45 0.72
C ALA A 127 9.57 -7.50 1.40
N VAL A 128 8.78 -6.79 0.59
CA VAL A 128 7.64 -5.99 1.00
C VAL A 128 6.39 -6.63 0.40
N THR A 129 5.38 -6.82 1.23
CA THR A 129 4.08 -7.33 0.83
C THR A 129 2.98 -6.68 1.65
N TYR A 130 1.73 -7.01 1.33
CA TYR A 130 0.59 -6.57 2.10
C TYR A 130 -0.55 -7.61 2.10
N GLU A 131 -1.39 -7.49 3.11
CA GLU A 131 -2.63 -8.22 3.28
C GLU A 131 -3.75 -7.21 3.45
N ASN A 132 -4.77 -7.27 2.59
CA ASN A 132 -5.95 -6.43 2.69
C ASN A 132 -7.06 -7.19 3.43
N ASP A 133 -7.73 -6.52 4.35
CA ASP A 133 -8.93 -7.03 5.00
C ASP A 133 -10.15 -6.77 4.13
N ILE A 134 -10.66 -7.85 3.54
CA ILE A 134 -11.87 -7.87 2.72
C ILE A 134 -13.01 -8.62 3.42
N SER A 135 -12.93 -8.80 4.74
CA SER A 135 -13.95 -9.53 5.51
C SER A 135 -15.30 -8.81 5.46
N TRP A 136 -16.38 -9.56 5.26
CA TRP A 136 -17.73 -8.99 5.28
C TRP A 136 -18.07 -8.33 6.63
N GLU A 137 -17.47 -8.82 7.72
CA GLU A 137 -17.64 -8.27 9.06
C GLU A 137 -17.23 -6.79 9.13
N ASN A 138 -16.16 -6.39 8.44
CA ASN A 138 -15.72 -5.01 8.29
C ASN A 138 -16.43 -4.29 7.14
N ARG A 139 -16.58 -4.95 6.00
CA ARG A 139 -17.09 -4.33 4.78
C ARG A 139 -18.54 -3.88 4.90
N LYS A 140 -19.40 -4.62 5.63
CA LYS A 140 -20.78 -4.18 5.93
C LYS A 140 -20.87 -2.83 6.66
N HIS A 141 -19.78 -2.41 7.32
CA HIS A 141 -19.64 -1.14 8.02
C HIS A 141 -18.86 -0.08 7.25
N TRP A 142 -18.49 -0.34 5.97
CA TRP A 142 -17.60 0.51 5.19
C TRP A 142 -16.25 0.75 5.88
N ILE A 143 -15.71 -0.32 6.45
CA ILE A 143 -14.37 -0.36 7.02
C ILE A 143 -13.48 -1.19 6.08
N ALA A 144 -12.34 -0.63 5.70
CA ALA A 144 -11.28 -1.31 4.97
C ALA A 144 -10.03 -1.36 5.83
N GLY A 145 -9.27 -2.45 5.76
CA GLY A 145 -8.00 -2.59 6.46
C GLY A 145 -6.88 -3.05 5.53
N THR A 146 -5.65 -2.67 5.82
CA THR A 146 -4.46 -3.21 5.15
C THR A 146 -3.33 -3.36 6.16
N THR A 147 -2.56 -4.44 6.05
CA THR A 147 -1.33 -4.65 6.81
C THR A 147 -0.18 -4.83 5.84
N ILE A 148 0.75 -3.88 5.84
CA ILE A 148 2.01 -3.98 5.11
C ILE A 148 2.99 -4.78 5.96
N LYS A 149 3.77 -5.67 5.34
CA LYS A 149 4.79 -6.49 6.02
C LYS A 149 6.12 -6.39 5.29
N ILE A 150 7.19 -6.34 6.08
CA ILE A 150 8.58 -6.35 5.60
C ILE A 150 9.25 -7.60 6.15
N ILE A 151 9.83 -8.40 5.26
CA ILE A 151 10.31 -9.76 5.56
C ILE A 151 11.77 -9.90 5.10
N ASP A 152 12.63 -10.45 5.94
CA ASP A 152 13.94 -10.93 5.51
C ASP A 152 13.80 -12.29 4.84
N THR A 153 13.96 -12.37 3.52
CA THR A 153 13.77 -13.64 2.78
C THR A 153 14.86 -14.67 3.04
N LYS A 154 16.00 -14.27 3.64
CA LYS A 154 17.08 -15.19 3.99
C LYS A 154 16.77 -15.95 5.27
N THR A 155 16.20 -15.29 6.27
CA THR A 155 15.86 -15.87 7.57
C THR A 155 14.38 -16.20 7.72
N ASN A 156 13.55 -15.74 6.78
CA ASN A 156 12.09 -15.82 6.81
C ASN A 156 11.47 -15.15 8.06
N GLU A 157 12.09 -14.08 8.54
CA GLU A 157 11.65 -13.33 9.72
C GLU A 157 10.85 -12.09 9.32
N LEU A 158 9.76 -11.82 10.04
CA LEU A 158 9.04 -10.55 9.96
C LEU A 158 9.87 -9.45 10.62
N MET A 159 10.32 -8.48 9.84
CA MET A 159 11.12 -7.35 10.30
C MET A 159 10.25 -6.22 10.83
N ALA A 160 9.15 -5.93 10.14
CA ALA A 160 8.22 -4.89 10.53
C ALA A 160 6.84 -5.09 9.88
N GLU A 161 5.81 -4.52 10.51
CA GLU A 161 4.47 -4.44 9.95
C GLU A 161 3.81 -3.10 10.23
N LYS A 162 2.94 -2.64 9.33
CA LYS A 162 2.12 -1.44 9.50
C LYS A 162 0.67 -1.76 9.17
N THR A 163 -0.21 -1.69 10.16
CA THR A 163 -1.64 -1.89 9.97
C THR A 163 -2.36 -0.55 9.92
N MET A 164 -3.23 -0.38 8.93
CA MET A 164 -4.00 0.84 8.72
C MET A 164 -5.44 0.51 8.35
N TYR A 165 -6.38 1.34 8.77
CA TYR A 165 -7.78 1.22 8.42
C TYR A 165 -8.35 2.52 7.86
N ALA A 166 -9.37 2.37 7.02
CA ALA A 166 -10.24 3.45 6.58
C ALA A 166 -11.68 3.14 6.95
N PHE A 167 -12.42 4.14 7.42
CA PHE A 167 -13.85 4.02 7.74
C PHE A 167 -14.62 5.17 7.11
N VAL A 168 -15.67 4.88 6.35
CA VAL A 168 -16.54 5.91 5.74
C VAL A 168 -17.69 6.26 6.70
N PRO A 169 -17.71 7.45 7.32
CA PRO A 169 -18.75 7.82 8.29
C PRO A 169 -20.15 7.88 7.70
N GLU A 170 -20.24 8.23 6.41
CA GLU A 170 -21.49 8.28 5.66
C GLU A 170 -21.97 6.90 5.17
N LEU A 171 -21.26 5.82 5.55
CA LEU A 171 -21.62 4.42 5.25
C LEU A 171 -21.86 4.17 3.76
N GLY A 172 -20.95 4.70 2.93
CA GLY A 172 -20.98 4.55 1.48
C GLY A 172 -21.74 5.61 0.72
N TYR A 173 -22.50 6.45 1.41
CA TYR A 173 -23.11 7.60 0.77
C TYR A 173 -22.03 8.59 0.30
N SER A 174 -22.25 9.17 -0.88
CA SER A 174 -21.47 10.30 -1.38
C SER A 174 -22.42 11.31 -1.98
N LYS A 175 -22.37 12.55 -1.47
CA LYS A 175 -23.16 13.68 -1.98
C LYS A 175 -22.89 14.05 -3.46
N PHE A 176 -21.76 13.61 -4.02
CA PHE A 176 -21.42 13.86 -5.42
C PHE A 176 -21.72 12.62 -6.24
N GLU A 177 -22.91 12.59 -6.85
CA GLU A 177 -23.38 11.46 -7.67
C GLU A 177 -22.58 11.30 -8.96
N GLN A 178 -22.03 12.40 -9.50
CA GLN A 178 -21.27 12.40 -10.76
C GLN A 178 -19.86 11.80 -10.62
N ASN A 179 -19.27 11.83 -9.41
CA ASN A 179 -17.99 11.21 -9.13
C ASN A 179 -17.93 10.76 -7.65
N PRO A 180 -18.62 9.67 -7.29
CA PRO A 180 -18.68 9.21 -5.91
C PRO A 180 -17.35 8.58 -5.50
N ASN A 181 -16.72 9.14 -4.47
CA ASN A 181 -15.57 8.55 -3.79
C ASN A 181 -15.79 8.61 -2.26
N PRO A 182 -16.58 7.69 -1.69
CA PRO A 182 -16.76 7.60 -0.25
C PRO A 182 -15.45 7.29 0.50
N TRP A 183 -14.59 6.43 -0.07
CA TRP A 183 -13.32 6.01 0.55
C TRP A 183 -12.32 7.16 0.73
N GLY A 184 -12.25 8.09 -0.21
CA GLY A 184 -11.42 9.29 -0.13
C GLY A 184 -11.84 10.28 0.97
N ARG A 185 -13.03 10.11 1.55
CA ARG A 185 -13.52 10.88 2.73
C ARG A 185 -13.54 10.08 4.02
N GLY A 186 -13.03 8.85 3.97
CA GLY A 186 -12.99 8.00 5.14
C GLY A 186 -12.08 8.58 6.22
N MET A 187 -12.49 8.42 7.47
CA MET A 187 -11.57 8.52 8.61
C MET A 187 -10.49 7.47 8.45
N ARG A 188 -9.25 7.83 8.79
CA ARG A 188 -8.11 6.91 8.72
C ARG A 188 -7.56 6.66 10.10
N CYS A 189 -7.05 5.46 10.32
CA CYS A 189 -6.17 5.19 11.44
C CYS A 189 -4.94 4.37 11.01
N PRO A 190 -3.75 4.66 11.54
CA PRO A 190 -3.42 5.78 12.44
C PRO A 190 -3.73 7.15 11.81
N ASP A 191 -3.94 8.17 12.66
CA ASP A 191 -4.27 9.53 12.20
C ASP A 191 -3.01 10.20 11.64
N GLU A 192 -2.73 9.86 10.39
CA GLU A 192 -1.54 10.26 9.64
C GLU A 192 -1.97 10.94 8.34
N ASN A 193 -1.17 11.91 7.87
CA ASN A 193 -1.42 12.52 6.57
C ASN A 193 -1.16 11.53 5.41
N SER A 194 -1.60 11.87 4.20
CA SER A 194 -1.48 11.00 3.02
C SER A 194 -0.03 10.73 2.57
N TYR A 195 0.95 11.50 3.06
CA TYR A 195 2.36 11.23 2.81
C TYR A 195 2.87 10.10 3.72
N GLU A 196 2.61 10.15 5.03
CA GLU A 196 3.01 9.14 6.02
C GLU A 196 2.32 7.78 5.82
N GLN A 197 1.11 7.77 5.24
CA GLN A 197 0.39 6.54 4.89
C GLN A 197 1.07 5.74 3.77
N LYS A 198 1.93 6.36 2.95
CA LYS A 198 2.54 5.69 1.80
C LYS A 198 3.43 4.55 2.25
N THR A 199 3.32 3.44 1.54
CA THR A 199 4.08 2.22 1.79
C THR A 199 5.58 2.48 1.76
N VAL A 200 6.05 3.31 0.82
CA VAL A 200 7.48 3.66 0.72
C VAL A 200 8.01 4.36 1.97
N ILE A 201 7.19 5.20 2.64
CA ILE A 201 7.63 5.92 3.84
C ILE A 201 7.83 4.94 4.99
N PHE A 202 6.89 4.03 5.19
CA PHE A 202 7.06 2.95 6.16
C PHE A 202 8.27 2.07 5.84
N VAL A 203 8.41 1.65 4.58
CA VAL A 203 9.55 0.82 4.14
C VAL A 203 10.88 1.52 4.39
N SER A 204 10.98 2.83 4.14
CA SER A 204 12.20 3.58 4.36
C SER A 204 12.63 3.73 5.81
N LYS A 205 11.71 3.59 6.77
CA LYS A 205 12.04 3.56 8.21
C LYS A 205 12.70 2.23 8.62
N VAL A 206 12.53 1.19 7.81
CA VAL A 206 12.93 -0.19 8.14
C VAL A 206 14.11 -0.64 7.29
N LEU A 207 14.06 -0.37 5.99
CA LEU A 207 15.08 -0.72 5.01
C LEU A 207 15.75 0.58 4.56
N ILE A 208 16.89 0.88 5.16
CA ILE A 208 17.59 2.15 5.02
C ILE A 208 18.51 2.05 3.78
N PRO A 209 18.25 2.84 2.71
CA PRO A 209 19.10 2.84 1.53
C PRO A 209 20.52 3.32 1.88
N PRO A 210 21.55 2.92 1.11
CA PRO A 210 22.91 3.39 1.33
C PRO A 210 23.00 4.92 1.20
N THR A 211 23.77 5.55 2.09
CA THR A 211 24.08 6.98 2.00
C THR A 211 24.96 7.20 0.77
N ARG A 212 24.45 7.92 -0.23
CA ARG A 212 25.25 8.34 -1.37
C ARG A 212 26.09 9.56 -0.98
N PRO A 213 27.41 9.57 -1.28
CA PRO A 213 28.27 10.74 -1.07
C PRO A 213 27.92 11.90 -2.01
#